data_AF-A0AAU4GD41-F1
#
_entry.id   AF-A0AAU4GD41-F1
#
_cell.length_a   1.000
_cell.length_b   1.000
_cell.length_c   1.000
_cell.angle_alpha   90.00
_cell.angle_beta   90.00
_cell.angle_gamma   90.00
#
_symmetry.space_group_name_H-M   'P 1'
#
loop_
_entity.id
_entity.type
_entity.pdbx_description
1 polymer ?
#
loop_
_entity_poly.entity_id
_entity_poly.type
_entity_poly.pdbx_seq_one_letter_code
_entity_poly.pdbx_strand_id
1 'polypeptide(L)' 'MNVTTEPETLGELIADCAHIPPALQVEKPGAGNLPLPRETATPWTVDDACHAQVADLDAYV' A
#
# COMPACT_ATOMS: atom_id res chain seq x y z
N MET A 1 -10.62 4.57 -26.01
CA MET A 1 -9.50 5.36 -25.45
C MET A 1 -10.03 6.05 -24.21
N ASN A 2 -9.72 5.53 -23.02
CA ASN A 2 -10.08 6.22 -21.78
C ASN A 2 -8.91 7.15 -21.45
N VAL A 3 -9.05 8.43 -21.77
CA VAL A 3 -8.09 9.46 -21.34
C VAL A 3 -8.34 9.66 -19.86
N THR A 4 -7.66 8.89 -19.02
CA THR A 4 -7.53 9.22 -17.61
C THR A 4 -6.45 10.29 -17.55
N THR A 5 -6.84 11.54 -17.36
CA THR A 5 -5.91 12.62 -17.04
C THR A 5 -5.19 12.26 -15.74
N GLU A 6 -3.87 12.35 -15.74
CA GLU A 6 -3.09 12.20 -14.52
C GLU A 6 -3.59 13.20 -13.47
N PRO A 7 -3.83 12.78 -12.23
CA PRO A 7 -4.30 13.66 -11.18
C PRO A 7 -3.18 14.61 -10.75
N GLU A 8 -3.48 15.90 -10.69
CA GLU A 8 -2.52 16.96 -10.38
C GLU A 8 -2.52 17.28 -8.87
N THR A 9 -3.49 16.73 -8.12
CA THR A 9 -3.63 16.97 -6.68
C THR A 9 -3.94 15.70 -5.89
N LEU A 10 -3.53 15.70 -4.62
CA LEU A 10 -3.90 14.62 -3.68
C LEU A 10 -5.43 14.50 -3.51
N GLY A 11 -6.16 15.60 -3.65
CA GLY A 11 -7.62 15.60 -3.58
C GLY A 11 -8.27 14.83 -4.73
N GLU A 12 -7.73 14.97 -5.95
CA GLU A 12 -8.18 14.22 -7.12
C GLU A 12 -7.90 12.72 -6.96
N LEU A 13 -6.70 12.37 -6.47
CA LEU A 13 -6.36 10.98 -6.13
C LEU A 13 -7.35 10.36 -5.12
N ILE A 14 -7.77 11.13 -4.12
CA ILE A 14 -8.77 10.67 -3.14
C ILE A 14 -10.16 10.53 -3.76
N ALA A 15 -10.56 11.46 -4.64
CA ALA A 15 -11.86 11.45 -5.29
C ALA A 15 -12.03 10.23 -6.22
N ASP A 16 -10.96 9.81 -6.89
CA ASP A 16 -10.96 8.60 -7.71
C ASP A 16 -11.30 7.35 -6.88
N CYS A 17 -10.79 7.24 -5.65
CA CYS A 17 -11.10 6.14 -4.73
C CYS A 17 -12.59 6.07 -4.35
N ALA A 18 -13.35 7.16 -4.45
CA ALA A 18 -14.79 7.15 -4.15
C ALA A 18 -15.60 6.30 -5.16
N HIS A 19 -15.04 6.01 -6.33
CA HIS A 19 -15.66 5.19 -7.36
C HIS A 19 -15.43 3.68 -7.16
N ILE A 20 -14.66 3.26 -6.15
CA ILE A 20 -14.41 1.85 -5.86
C ILE A 20 -15.73 1.15 -5.48
N PRO A 21 -16.16 0.12 -6.24
CA PRO A 21 -17.43 -0.56 -5.99
C PRO A 21 -17.53 -1.11 -4.56
N PRO A 22 -18.69 -0.97 -3.88
CA PRO A 22 -18.88 -1.48 -2.52
C PRO A 22 -18.62 -2.98 -2.37
N ALA A 23 -18.84 -3.78 -3.43
CA ALA A 23 -18.56 -5.21 -3.42
C ALA A 23 -17.07 -5.57 -3.26
N LEU A 24 -16.15 -4.63 -3.54
CA LEU A 24 -14.72 -4.78 -3.30
C LEU A 24 -14.30 -4.22 -1.93
N GLN A 25 -15.20 -3.53 -1.24
CA GLN A 25 -14.92 -2.98 0.07
C GLN A 25 -15.16 -4.07 1.12
N VAL A 26 -14.17 -4.24 1.99
CA VAL A 26 -14.25 -5.18 3.10
C VAL A 26 -14.95 -4.45 4.25
N GLU A 27 -16.18 -4.83 4.58
CA GLU A 27 -16.97 -4.13 5.61
C GLU A 27 -16.35 -4.17 7.01
N LYS A 28 -15.48 -5.14 7.28
CA LYS A 28 -14.81 -5.30 8.59
C LYS A 28 -13.41 -5.88 8.45
N PRO A 29 -12.39 -5.36 9.16
CA PRO A 29 -11.07 -6.00 9.26
C PRO A 29 -11.22 -7.46 9.70
N GLY A 30 -10.64 -8.38 8.93
CA GLY A 30 -10.79 -9.83 9.14
C GLY A 30 -12.06 -10.46 8.55
N ALA A 31 -12.88 -9.72 7.77
CA ALA A 31 -13.92 -10.34 6.96
C ALA A 31 -13.30 -11.06 5.74
N GLY A 32 -13.75 -12.29 5.48
CA GLY A 32 -13.17 -13.17 4.46
C GLY A 32 -11.90 -13.89 4.93
N ASN A 33 -10.97 -14.13 4.02
CA ASN A 33 -9.65 -14.75 4.30
C ASN A 33 -8.53 -13.71 4.52
N LEU A 34 -8.90 -12.47 4.83
CA LEU A 34 -7.92 -11.41 5.03
C LEU A 34 -7.30 -11.52 6.43
N PRO A 35 -5.97 -11.43 6.54
CA PRO A 35 -5.31 -11.48 7.85
C PRO A 35 -5.74 -10.29 8.69
N LEU A 36 -5.97 -10.54 9.98
CA LEU A 36 -6.18 -9.45 10.94
C LEU A 36 -4.88 -8.67 11.13
N PRO A 37 -4.95 -7.32 11.25
CA PRO A 37 -3.79 -6.53 11.66
C PRO A 37 -3.20 -7.07 12.95
N ARG A 38 -1.87 -7.18 13.03
CA ARG A 38 -1.18 -7.58 14.25
C ARG A 38 -1.36 -6.49 15.29
N GLU A 39 -2.01 -6.80 16.41
CA GLU A 39 -2.25 -5.83 17.50
C GLU A 39 -0.96 -5.27 18.10
N THR A 40 0.12 -6.05 18.06
CA THR A 40 1.46 -5.64 18.47
C THR A 40 2.45 -5.95 17.36
N ALA A 41 2.76 -4.93 16.57
CA ALA A 41 3.92 -4.95 15.72
C ALA A 41 5.15 -4.60 16.57
N THR A 42 6.18 -5.44 16.56
CA THR A 42 7.49 -5.03 17.04
C THR A 42 7.94 -3.83 16.20
N PRO A 43 8.45 -2.74 16.81
CA PRO A 43 8.95 -1.60 16.04
C PRO A 43 9.95 -2.08 15.00
N TRP A 44 9.76 -1.65 13.76
CA TRP A 44 10.70 -1.98 12.70
C TRP A 44 11.99 -1.19 12.93
N THR A 45 13.12 -1.88 12.97
CA THR A 45 14.44 -1.30 13.10
C THR A 45 15.26 -1.72 11.90
N VAL A 46 15.91 -0.76 11.26
CA VAL A 46 16.91 -1.02 10.23
C VAL A 46 18.23 -1.26 10.95
N ASP A 47 18.67 -2.50 10.99
CA ASP A 47 19.97 -2.90 11.49
C ASP A 47 20.95 -3.13 10.32
N ASP A 48 22.20 -3.44 10.67
CA ASP A 48 23.26 -3.69 9.69
C ASP A 48 22.92 -4.89 8.79
N ALA A 49 22.16 -5.87 9.29
CA ALA A 49 21.71 -7.01 8.51
C ALA A 49 20.64 -6.62 7.47
N CYS A 50 19.77 -5.66 7.79
CA CYS A 50 18.83 -5.07 6.85
C CYS A 50 19.57 -4.25 5.78
N HIS A 51 20.55 -3.43 6.18
CA HIS A 51 21.36 -2.65 5.24
C HIS A 51 22.19 -3.53 4.30
N ALA A 52 22.81 -4.61 4.81
CA ALA A 52 23.62 -5.53 4.02
C ALA A 52 22.86 -6.19 2.85
N GLN A 53 21.53 -6.32 2.94
CA GLN A 53 20.71 -6.89 1.86
C GLN A 53 20.66 -6.01 0.60
N VAL A 54 20.93 -4.72 0.74
CA VAL A 54 20.81 -3.73 -0.33
C VAL A 54 22.10 -2.97 -0.59
N ALA A 55 23.17 -3.24 0.18
CA ALA A 55 24.42 -2.49 0.15
C ALA A 55 25.09 -2.47 -1.23
N ASP A 56 24.97 -3.55 -2.00
CA ASP A 56 25.56 -3.70 -3.33
C ASP A 56 24.51 -3.65 -4.46
N LEU A 57 23.27 -3.24 -4.14
CA LEU A 57 22.20 -3.15 -5.13
C LEU A 57 22.25 -1.79 -5.83
N ASP A 58 23.22 -1.63 -6.73
CA ASP A 58 23.52 -0.36 -7.40
C ASP A 58 22.47 0.12 -8.42
N ALA A 59 21.56 -0.77 -8.87
CA ALA A 59 20.49 -0.39 -9.79
C ALA A 59 19.29 -1.34 -9.73
N TYR A 60 18.08 -0.77 -9.76
CA TYR A 60 16.85 -1.49 -10.09
C TYR A 60 16.68 -1.40 -11.61
N VAL A 61 16.97 -2.49 -12.33
CA VAL A 61 16.87 -2.56 -13.80
C VAL A 61 15.45 -2.83 -14.27
#